data_AF-A0A328VEG3-F1
#
_entry.id   AF-A0A328VEG3-F1
#
_cell.length_a   1.000
_cell.length_b   1.000
_cell.length_c   1.000
_cell.angle_alpha   90.00
_cell.angle_beta   90.00
_cell.angle_gamma   90.00
#
_symmetry.space_group_name_H-M   'P 1'
#
loop_
_entity.id
_entity.type
_entity.pdbx_description
1 polymer ?
#
loop_
_entity_poly.entity_id
_entity_poly.type
_entity_poly.pdbx_seq_one_letter_code
_entity_poly.pdbx_strand_id
1 'polypeptide(L)'
;MPEDDWLYYVDGELVTAFGLQRAHERWGREPDRFLMAMQQVGLPVDSSFLPQEPGEHPTSEGSNAAASRLRRAALALLDQALGLRLPRVVMAGPLLTIPLSTWHWVSAFLGEINLALWFVREQTPEQLLSALGLDPATARLEPLTMIDGETVRAGRVKAWAFALDFSLMAGWDPLWGWDQTAQALSMGTEVALFQTNPKVTSLSYFADGKKVCEFEPLSSCWRSGSEPDRLVEQMRQVGLAVDPPPQPDESAALAATLALLRQGLGIPLPQPLLESPLLTASPSAWQWHEDEEALLVLLLVRRADPEHLLHHWVTWSGADPASAQVLTRDEAWAQLPAPSAAWLRAGQAGEWAVLLVSQQPPADWQQWQWLQELAAETELIELSRHFTRGLCFDQLAYAVNGELVTAFDPVHPASRHGQDPDRLVEAMRQVGLRVTVPSEEEAEAERDQDAPTPELAALELLTRALGIQLPAAVVEGPLLTVRVPPAQG
;
A
#
# COMPACT_ATOMS: atom_id res chain seq x y z
N MET A 1 11.17 -12.58 7.08
CA MET A 1 12.30 -11.67 7.29
C MET A 1 13.43 -12.14 6.40
N PRO A 2 14.03 -11.28 5.57
CA PRO A 2 15.25 -11.65 4.85
C PRO A 2 16.30 -12.10 5.87
N GLU A 3 16.88 -13.29 5.68
CA GLU A 3 17.91 -13.80 6.59
C GLU A 3 19.19 -12.98 6.35
N ASP A 4 19.66 -12.25 7.37
CA ASP A 4 20.98 -11.62 7.34
C ASP A 4 22.03 -12.76 7.25
N ASP A 5 22.53 -13.03 6.04
CA ASP A 5 23.50 -14.10 5.79
C ASP A 5 24.94 -13.59 5.80
N TRP A 6 25.84 -14.44 6.31
CA TRP A 6 27.28 -14.25 6.26
C TRP A 6 27.89 -15.29 5.33
N LEU A 7 28.60 -14.86 4.28
CA LEU A 7 29.18 -15.75 3.26
C LEU A 7 30.69 -15.52 3.12
N TYR A 8 31.45 -16.60 2.97
CA TYR A 8 32.89 -16.55 2.73
C TYR A 8 33.29 -17.43 1.54
N TYR A 9 33.89 -16.78 0.55
CA TYR A 9 34.37 -17.39 -0.68
C TYR A 9 35.90 -17.35 -0.76
N VAL A 10 36.50 -18.38 -1.35
CA VAL A 10 37.92 -18.41 -1.73
C VAL A 10 37.99 -18.87 -3.17
N ASP A 11 38.64 -18.08 -4.03
CA ASP A 11 38.81 -18.37 -5.46
C ASP A 11 37.47 -18.67 -6.18
N GLY A 12 36.39 -18.01 -5.76
CA GLY A 12 35.04 -18.18 -6.33
C GLY A 12 34.24 -19.36 -5.78
N GLU A 13 34.84 -20.20 -4.93
CA GLU A 13 34.14 -21.32 -4.27
C GLU A 13 33.60 -20.90 -2.90
N LEU A 14 32.35 -21.29 -2.59
CA LEU A 14 31.75 -21.07 -1.28
C LEU A 14 32.42 -21.98 -0.24
N VAL A 15 33.19 -21.38 0.66
CA VAL A 15 33.89 -22.11 1.72
C VAL A 15 33.00 -22.29 2.93
N THR A 16 32.32 -21.24 3.40
CA THR A 16 31.35 -21.34 4.50
C THR A 16 30.32 -20.22 4.45
N ALA A 17 29.09 -20.52 4.81
CA ALA A 17 28.01 -19.57 4.98
C ALA A 17 27.05 -19.98 6.09
N PHE A 18 26.36 -18.98 6.66
CA PHE A 18 25.34 -19.15 7.69
C PHE A 18 24.49 -17.89 7.86
N GLY A 19 23.24 -18.06 8.27
CA GLY A 19 22.39 -16.96 8.73
C GLY A 19 22.75 -16.53 10.15
N LEU A 20 22.72 -15.23 10.45
CA LEU A 20 23.16 -14.71 11.76
C LEU A 20 22.34 -15.24 12.96
N GLN A 21 21.04 -15.50 12.74
CA GLN A 21 20.15 -16.08 13.76
C GLN A 21 20.27 -17.61 13.84
N ARG A 22 20.71 -18.23 12.74
CA ARG A 22 20.82 -19.68 12.57
C ARG A 22 22.27 -20.07 12.36
N ALA A 23 23.18 -19.45 13.10
CA ALA A 23 24.61 -19.66 12.96
C ALA A 23 25.05 -21.11 13.28
N HIS A 24 24.16 -21.93 13.84
CA HIS A 24 24.29 -23.37 14.00
C HIS A 24 24.06 -24.17 12.70
N GLU A 25 23.32 -23.61 11.75
CA GLU A 25 23.06 -24.15 10.41
C GLU A 25 24.06 -23.55 9.43
N ARG A 26 25.27 -24.14 9.37
CA ARG A 26 26.35 -23.70 8.49
C ARG A 26 26.45 -24.62 7.27
N TRP A 27 26.72 -24.05 6.11
CA TRP A 27 26.92 -24.80 4.86
C TRP A 27 28.14 -24.29 4.08
N GLY A 28 28.53 -24.99 3.02
CA GLY A 28 29.73 -24.71 2.22
C GLY A 28 30.73 -25.87 2.25
N ARG A 29 31.88 -25.71 1.59
CA ARG A 29 32.92 -26.75 1.51
C ARG A 29 33.59 -27.06 2.86
N GLU A 30 33.71 -26.06 3.72
CA GLU A 30 34.29 -26.13 5.06
C GLU A 30 33.38 -25.39 6.07
N PRO A 31 32.17 -25.91 6.34
CA PRO A 31 31.13 -25.18 7.07
C PRO A 31 31.58 -24.73 8.48
N ASP A 32 32.40 -25.53 9.16
CA ASP A 32 32.89 -25.24 10.51
C ASP A 32 34.21 -24.44 10.57
N ARG A 33 34.69 -23.92 9.43
CA ARG A 33 35.96 -23.18 9.34
C ARG A 33 36.11 -22.06 10.38
N PHE A 34 35.01 -21.40 10.72
CA PHE A 34 34.99 -20.28 11.67
C PHE A 34 34.32 -20.61 13.00
N LEU A 35 33.97 -21.86 13.28
CA LEU A 35 33.17 -22.26 14.45
C LEU A 35 33.73 -21.70 15.77
N MET A 36 35.03 -21.84 16.00
CA MET A 36 35.69 -21.33 17.21
C MET A 36 35.63 -19.79 17.32
N ALA A 37 35.79 -19.08 16.19
CA ALA A 37 35.73 -17.63 16.17
C ALA A 37 34.29 -17.14 16.35
N MET A 38 33.30 -17.83 15.75
CA MET A 38 31.87 -17.57 15.91
C MET A 38 31.44 -17.70 17.38
N GLN A 39 31.91 -18.74 18.08
CA GLN A 39 31.69 -18.90 19.52
C GLN A 39 32.25 -17.73 20.33
N GLN A 40 33.48 -17.29 20.00
CA GLN A 40 34.17 -16.22 20.73
C GLN A 40 33.49 -14.86 20.57
N VAL A 41 32.84 -14.61 19.43
CA VAL A 41 32.11 -13.36 19.18
C VAL A 41 30.64 -13.41 19.61
N GLY A 42 30.18 -14.56 20.13
CA GLY A 42 28.84 -14.73 20.68
C GLY A 42 27.76 -15.01 19.64
N LEU A 43 28.11 -15.61 18.49
CA LEU A 43 27.10 -16.12 17.55
C LEU A 43 26.49 -17.44 18.08
N PRO A 44 25.20 -17.70 17.83
CA PRO A 44 24.50 -18.89 18.32
C PRO A 44 24.86 -20.13 17.49
N VAL A 45 26.03 -20.71 17.75
CA VAL A 45 26.56 -21.85 16.98
C VAL A 45 26.02 -23.22 17.43
N ASP A 46 25.41 -23.27 18.61
CA ASP A 46 24.79 -24.47 19.19
C ASP A 46 23.28 -24.33 19.09
N SER A 47 22.61 -25.41 18.68
CA SER A 47 21.14 -25.47 18.58
C SER A 47 20.44 -25.47 19.94
N SER A 48 21.18 -25.38 21.05
CA SER A 48 20.69 -25.51 22.42
C SER A 48 20.27 -24.19 23.07
N PHE A 49 20.35 -23.06 22.37
CA PHE A 49 19.96 -21.74 22.87
C PHE A 49 18.77 -21.13 22.10
N LEU A 50 17.57 -21.38 22.61
CA LEU A 50 16.73 -20.42 23.32
C LEU A 50 15.48 -21.17 23.81
N PRO A 51 15.31 -21.47 25.11
CA PRO A 51 13.96 -21.58 25.64
C PRO A 51 13.37 -20.17 25.52
N GLN A 52 12.45 -19.97 24.58
CA GLN A 52 11.47 -18.90 24.78
C GLN A 52 10.74 -19.26 26.06
N GLU A 53 10.86 -18.44 27.10
CA GLU A 53 9.93 -18.56 28.22
C GLU A 53 8.52 -18.40 27.64
N PRO A 54 7.61 -19.36 27.86
CA PRO A 54 6.26 -19.29 27.32
C PRO A 54 5.53 -18.14 28.00
N GLY A 55 5.53 -16.96 27.36
CA GLY A 55 4.84 -15.77 27.86
C GLY A 55 5.43 -14.41 27.44
N GLU A 56 6.69 -14.34 27.00
CA GLU A 56 7.26 -13.07 26.51
C GLU A 56 7.07 -12.93 24.99
N HIS A 57 6.04 -12.19 24.57
CA HIS A 57 6.02 -11.64 23.22
C HIS A 57 7.12 -10.57 23.12
N PRO A 58 8.11 -10.71 22.23
CA PRO A 58 9.14 -9.70 22.07
C PRO A 58 8.47 -8.40 21.61
N THR A 59 8.62 -7.34 22.38
CA THR A 59 8.32 -6.00 21.89
C THR A 59 9.21 -5.70 20.67
N SER A 60 8.73 -4.88 19.73
CA SER A 60 9.48 -4.49 18.54
C SER A 60 10.88 -3.94 18.87
N GLU A 61 11.00 -3.22 19.99
CA GLU A 61 12.29 -2.73 20.52
C GLU A 61 13.26 -3.85 20.92
N GLY A 62 12.77 -4.94 21.53
CA GLY A 62 13.58 -6.09 21.93
C GLY A 62 14.16 -6.87 20.74
N SER A 63 13.37 -6.98 19.66
CA SER A 63 13.79 -7.61 18.40
C SER A 63 14.94 -6.84 17.73
N ASN A 64 14.82 -5.50 17.67
CA ASN A 64 15.83 -4.64 17.07
C ASN A 64 17.16 -4.66 17.84
N ALA A 65 17.11 -4.74 19.18
CA ALA A 65 18.30 -4.84 20.01
C ALA A 65 19.03 -6.19 19.82
N ALA A 66 18.29 -7.29 19.65
CA ALA A 66 18.85 -8.61 19.40
C ALA A 66 19.51 -8.69 18.00
N ALA A 67 18.83 -8.22 16.95
CA ALA A 67 19.40 -8.13 15.61
C ALA A 67 20.68 -7.28 15.58
N SER A 68 20.67 -6.15 16.27
CA SER A 68 21.85 -5.28 16.40
C SER A 68 23.02 -5.95 17.11
N ARG A 69 22.79 -6.86 18.08
CA ARG A 69 23.85 -7.64 18.72
C ARG A 69 24.46 -8.65 17.77
N LEU A 70 23.64 -9.38 17.02
CA LEU A 70 24.11 -10.39 16.06
C LEU A 70 24.93 -9.75 14.93
N ARG A 71 24.50 -8.60 14.40
CA ARG A 71 25.28 -7.84 13.40
C ARG A 71 26.64 -7.39 13.94
N ARG A 72 26.71 -6.94 15.20
CA ARG A 72 28.00 -6.61 15.84
C ARG A 72 28.89 -7.83 15.99
N ALA A 73 28.34 -8.98 16.37
CA ALA A 73 29.07 -10.24 16.46
C ALA A 73 29.62 -10.67 15.08
N ALA A 74 28.82 -10.56 14.03
CA ALA A 74 29.23 -10.85 12.65
C ALA A 74 30.39 -9.95 12.17
N LEU A 75 30.36 -8.66 12.50
CA LEU A 75 31.46 -7.75 12.20
C LEU A 75 32.73 -8.08 13.02
N ALA A 76 32.57 -8.45 14.28
CA ALA A 76 33.69 -8.89 15.12
C ALA A 76 34.33 -10.20 14.59
N LEU A 77 33.53 -11.06 13.95
CA LEU A 77 34.03 -12.28 13.31
C LEU A 77 35.07 -11.97 12.22
N LEU A 78 34.91 -10.89 11.46
CA LEU A 78 35.86 -10.49 10.42
C LEU A 78 37.25 -10.18 10.99
N ASP A 79 37.31 -9.48 12.13
CA ASP A 79 38.57 -9.22 12.83
C ASP A 79 39.14 -10.53 13.39
N GLN A 80 38.31 -11.31 14.11
CA GLN A 80 38.78 -12.50 14.81
C GLN A 80 39.22 -13.64 13.89
N ALA A 81 38.49 -13.88 12.81
CA ALA A 81 38.71 -15.01 11.92
C ALA A 81 39.67 -14.70 10.76
N LEU A 82 39.67 -13.45 10.29
CA LEU A 82 40.40 -13.05 9.08
C LEU A 82 41.45 -11.96 9.34
N GLY A 83 41.53 -11.44 10.57
CA GLY A 83 42.40 -10.29 10.89
C GLY A 83 41.94 -8.99 10.24
N LEU A 84 40.71 -8.94 9.71
CA LEU A 84 40.17 -7.81 8.98
C LEU A 84 39.52 -6.82 9.95
N ARG A 85 40.32 -5.86 10.40
CA ARG A 85 39.79 -4.70 11.11
C ARG A 85 39.12 -3.76 10.12
N LEU A 86 37.82 -3.55 10.28
CA LEU A 86 37.07 -2.52 9.57
C LEU A 86 36.86 -1.32 10.50
N PRO A 87 37.80 -0.35 10.58
CA PRO A 87 37.58 0.84 11.36
C PRO A 87 36.32 1.58 10.89
N ARG A 88 35.62 2.26 11.80
CA ARG A 88 34.43 3.06 11.45
C ARG A 88 34.68 4.02 10.27
N VAL A 89 35.90 4.55 10.13
CA VAL A 89 36.26 5.43 9.01
C VAL A 89 36.34 4.72 7.66
N VAL A 90 36.56 3.40 7.64
CA VAL A 90 36.52 2.58 6.42
C VAL A 90 35.07 2.23 6.07
N MET A 91 34.23 1.90 7.05
CA MET A 91 32.80 1.67 6.81
C MET A 91 32.02 2.94 6.44
N ALA A 92 32.46 4.10 6.94
CA ALA A 92 31.89 5.41 6.62
C ALA A 92 32.62 6.14 5.47
N GLY A 93 33.71 5.57 4.96
CA GLY A 93 34.46 6.10 3.82
C GLY A 93 33.88 5.61 2.49
N PRO A 94 34.38 6.12 1.34
CA PRO A 94 33.98 5.63 0.04
C PRO A 94 34.47 4.18 -0.14
N LEU A 95 33.63 3.22 0.24
CA LEU A 95 33.84 1.81 -0.05
C LEU A 95 33.71 1.62 -1.56
N LEU A 96 34.63 0.85 -2.13
CA LEU A 96 34.59 0.44 -3.53
C LEU A 96 33.49 -0.61 -3.67
N THR A 97 32.24 -0.16 -3.76
CA THR A 97 31.08 -0.98 -4.09
C THR A 97 31.18 -1.30 -5.58
N ILE A 98 31.45 -2.57 -5.91
CA ILE A 98 31.35 -3.05 -7.28
C ILE A 98 29.88 -3.41 -7.49
N PRO A 99 29.09 -2.65 -8.29
CA PRO A 99 27.68 -2.95 -8.48
C PRO A 99 27.57 -4.25 -9.30
N LEU A 100 26.96 -5.29 -8.75
CA LEU A 100 26.61 -6.50 -9.51
C LEU A 100 25.62 -6.18 -10.64
N SER A 101 24.88 -5.07 -10.52
CA SER A 101 24.12 -4.45 -11.61
C SER A 101 23.92 -2.95 -11.36
N THR A 102 23.61 -2.18 -12.40
CA THR A 102 23.18 -0.77 -12.28
C THR A 102 21.80 -0.61 -11.63
N TRP A 103 21.16 -1.72 -11.24
CA TRP A 103 19.86 -1.79 -10.59
C TRP A 103 19.96 -2.24 -9.12
N HIS A 104 21.17 -2.33 -8.54
CA HIS A 104 21.30 -2.72 -7.12
C HIS A 104 20.47 -1.83 -6.20
N TRP A 105 20.27 -0.56 -6.59
CA TRP A 105 19.56 0.42 -5.78
C TRP A 105 18.08 0.02 -5.76
N VAL A 106 17.50 -0.36 -6.91
CA VAL A 106 16.17 -1.00 -6.96
C VAL A 106 16.14 -2.25 -6.11
N SER A 107 17.11 -3.17 -6.24
CA SER A 107 17.13 -4.38 -5.40
C SER A 107 17.16 -4.10 -3.89
N ALA A 108 17.87 -3.05 -3.47
CA ALA A 108 17.88 -2.59 -2.08
C ALA A 108 16.55 -1.94 -1.67
N PHE A 109 15.79 -1.38 -2.62
CA PHE A 109 14.41 -0.93 -2.42
C PHE A 109 13.41 -2.12 -2.43
N LEU A 110 13.61 -3.16 -3.23
CA LEU A 110 12.63 -4.24 -3.45
C LEU A 110 12.56 -5.29 -2.33
N GLY A 111 13.57 -5.40 -1.47
CA GLY A 111 13.60 -6.42 -0.41
C GLY A 111 12.52 -6.27 0.67
N GLU A 112 11.85 -5.12 0.76
CA GLU A 112 10.83 -4.82 1.77
C GLU A 112 9.59 -4.08 1.22
N ILE A 113 9.51 -3.81 -0.09
CA ILE A 113 8.57 -2.83 -0.64
C ILE A 113 7.66 -3.43 -1.72
N ASN A 114 6.37 -3.16 -1.55
CA ASN A 114 5.33 -3.24 -2.56
C ASN A 114 5.65 -2.25 -3.70
N LEU A 115 5.91 -2.71 -4.92
CA LEU A 115 6.21 -1.83 -6.06
C LEU A 115 5.59 -2.34 -7.36
N ALA A 116 4.87 -1.45 -8.05
CA ALA A 116 4.51 -1.57 -9.45
C ALA A 116 5.28 -0.52 -10.28
N LEU A 117 6.01 -1.02 -11.28
CA LEU A 117 6.74 -0.23 -12.28
C LEU A 117 5.99 -0.30 -13.61
N TRP A 118 5.40 0.82 -13.99
CA TRP A 118 4.72 0.98 -15.26
C TRP A 118 5.66 1.59 -16.29
N PHE A 119 5.65 1.07 -17.51
CA PHE A 119 6.28 1.69 -18.66
C PHE A 119 5.30 1.68 -19.82
N VAL A 120 4.94 2.85 -20.34
CA VAL A 120 4.05 2.98 -21.50
C VAL A 120 4.76 3.75 -22.60
N ARG A 121 4.83 3.14 -23.78
CA ARG A 121 5.53 3.73 -24.91
C ARG A 121 4.69 4.84 -25.55
N GLU A 122 5.38 5.90 -25.96
CA GLU A 122 4.85 7.07 -26.67
C GLU A 122 3.81 7.91 -25.91
N GLN A 123 3.71 7.73 -24.58
CA GLN A 123 2.87 8.56 -23.70
C GLN A 123 3.68 9.65 -22.97
N THR A 124 2.99 10.63 -22.39
CA THR A 124 3.55 11.56 -21.39
C THR A 124 3.31 11.05 -19.95
N PRO A 125 4.08 11.53 -18.96
CA PRO A 125 3.84 11.21 -17.55
C PRO A 125 2.41 11.56 -17.09
N GLU A 126 1.86 12.68 -17.53
CA GLU A 126 0.51 13.13 -17.20
C GLU A 126 -0.56 12.19 -17.78
N GLN A 127 -0.39 11.74 -19.02
CA GLN A 127 -1.29 10.77 -19.64
C GLN A 127 -1.25 9.43 -18.90
N LEU A 128 -0.05 9.00 -18.48
CA LEU A 128 0.11 7.80 -17.67
C LEU A 128 -0.58 7.94 -16.31
N LEU A 129 -0.34 9.03 -15.57
CA LEU A 129 -1.00 9.27 -14.29
C LEU A 129 -2.54 9.27 -14.44
N SER A 130 -3.07 9.97 -15.45
CA SER A 130 -4.50 9.99 -15.74
C SER A 130 -5.07 8.59 -16.01
N ALA A 131 -4.35 7.77 -16.78
CA ALA A 131 -4.76 6.40 -17.07
C ALA A 131 -4.70 5.48 -15.84
N LEU A 132 -3.84 5.78 -14.88
CA LEU A 132 -3.77 5.08 -13.59
C LEU A 132 -4.82 5.58 -12.58
N GLY A 133 -5.71 6.49 -12.99
CA GLY A 133 -6.78 7.03 -12.14
C GLY A 133 -6.37 8.24 -11.30
N LEU A 134 -5.19 8.80 -11.51
CA LEU A 134 -4.66 9.95 -10.77
C LEU A 134 -4.99 11.26 -11.49
N ASP A 135 -5.16 12.36 -10.76
CA ASP A 135 -5.32 13.69 -11.37
C ASP A 135 -3.94 14.32 -11.66
N PRO A 136 -3.53 14.50 -12.93
CA PRO A 136 -2.27 15.15 -13.25
C PRO A 136 -2.23 16.63 -12.83
N ALA A 137 -3.39 17.27 -12.63
CA ALA A 137 -3.46 18.68 -12.22
C ALA A 137 -3.07 18.88 -10.75
N THR A 138 -3.20 17.85 -9.91
CA THR A 138 -2.74 17.89 -8.52
C THR A 138 -1.27 17.50 -8.38
N ALA A 139 -0.67 16.94 -9.43
CA ALA A 139 0.66 16.41 -9.39
C ALA A 139 1.73 17.51 -9.33
N ARG A 140 2.80 17.27 -8.57
CA ARG A 140 3.89 18.23 -8.35
C ARG A 140 5.23 17.62 -8.72
N LEU A 141 6.16 18.43 -9.21
CA LEU A 141 7.54 17.99 -9.42
C LEU A 141 8.26 17.92 -8.07
N GLU A 142 8.53 16.71 -7.60
CA GLU A 142 9.10 16.49 -6.28
C GLU A 142 10.39 15.66 -6.32
N PRO A 143 11.46 16.13 -5.63
CA PRO A 143 12.68 15.36 -5.48
C PRO A 143 12.43 14.11 -4.64
N LEU A 144 13.25 13.08 -4.84
CA LEU A 144 13.22 11.89 -4.00
C LEU A 144 13.74 12.25 -2.59
N THR A 145 12.83 12.54 -1.66
CA THR A 145 13.17 12.91 -0.27
C THR A 145 12.79 11.82 0.71
N MET A 146 11.63 11.19 0.53
CA MET A 146 11.25 9.88 1.08
C MET A 146 10.34 9.16 0.09
N ILE A 147 10.37 7.83 0.12
CA ILE A 147 9.35 6.99 -0.50
C ILE A 147 8.25 6.85 0.56
N ASP A 148 7.14 7.56 0.40
CA ASP A 148 5.92 7.19 1.10
C ASP A 148 5.21 6.11 0.27
N GLY A 149 4.58 5.14 0.94
CA GLY A 149 3.80 4.08 0.27
C GLY A 149 2.52 4.60 -0.40
N GLU A 150 2.37 5.91 -0.48
CA GLU A 150 1.12 6.62 -0.72
C GLU A 150 1.19 7.52 -1.96
N THR A 151 2.30 7.52 -2.69
CA THR A 151 2.44 8.33 -3.90
C THR A 151 2.87 7.52 -5.12
N VAL A 152 2.43 8.01 -6.27
CA VAL A 152 2.82 7.53 -7.59
C VAL A 152 3.70 8.59 -8.24
N ARG A 153 4.91 8.19 -8.61
CA ARG A 153 5.91 9.09 -9.19
C ARG A 153 6.11 8.76 -10.66
N ALA A 154 5.77 9.69 -11.54
CA ALA A 154 5.85 9.51 -12.98
C ALA A 154 6.95 10.36 -13.62
N GLY A 155 7.57 9.81 -14.65
CA GLY A 155 8.60 10.46 -15.42
C GLY A 155 8.65 9.95 -16.85
N ARG A 156 9.62 10.44 -17.61
CA ARG A 156 9.83 10.01 -18.99
C ARG A 156 11.27 9.61 -19.23
N VAL A 157 11.45 8.51 -19.95
CA VAL A 157 12.74 8.05 -20.40
C VAL A 157 12.70 7.60 -21.85
N LYS A 158 13.40 8.32 -22.73
CA LYS A 158 13.30 8.15 -24.19
C LYS A 158 11.83 8.22 -24.65
N ALA A 159 11.35 7.14 -25.27
CA ALA A 159 9.99 6.99 -25.76
C ALA A 159 9.02 6.50 -24.68
N TRP A 160 9.48 6.15 -23.48
CA TRP A 160 8.64 5.56 -22.43
C TRP A 160 8.26 6.61 -21.39
N ALA A 161 6.97 6.79 -21.14
CA ALA A 161 6.52 7.28 -19.84
C ALA A 161 6.65 6.14 -18.83
N PHE A 162 7.02 6.45 -17.60
CA PHE A 162 7.07 5.46 -16.54
C PHE A 162 6.41 5.98 -15.27
N ALA A 163 5.91 5.07 -14.43
CA ALA A 163 5.42 5.38 -13.09
C ALA A 163 5.95 4.38 -12.07
N LEU A 164 6.32 4.89 -10.89
CA LEU A 164 6.63 4.12 -9.70
C LEU A 164 5.42 4.20 -8.78
N ASP A 165 4.76 3.08 -8.52
CA ASP A 165 3.63 2.99 -7.60
C ASP A 165 3.99 2.08 -6.43
N PHE A 166 4.15 2.68 -5.25
CA PHE A 166 4.48 1.96 -4.02
C PHE A 166 3.23 1.49 -3.24
N SER A 167 2.06 1.99 -3.62
CA SER A 167 0.78 1.62 -3.01
C SER A 167 0.21 0.32 -3.56
N LEU A 168 0.61 -0.06 -4.78
CA LEU A 168 -0.01 -1.11 -5.60
C LEU A 168 -1.49 -0.86 -5.92
N MET A 169 -1.98 0.37 -5.75
CA MET A 169 -3.38 0.72 -6.01
C MET A 169 -3.56 1.41 -7.35
N ALA A 170 -2.50 1.99 -7.93
CA ALA A 170 -2.62 2.78 -9.14
C ALA A 170 -2.93 1.88 -10.34
N GLY A 171 -3.99 2.21 -11.08
CA GLY A 171 -4.44 1.43 -12.23
C GLY A 171 -4.89 0.00 -11.92
N TRP A 172 -5.08 -0.35 -10.65
CA TRP A 172 -5.51 -1.68 -10.23
C TRP A 172 -7.03 -1.83 -10.36
N ASP A 173 -7.49 -2.91 -11.00
CA ASP A 173 -8.91 -3.28 -11.12
C ASP A 173 -9.23 -4.51 -10.23
N PRO A 174 -10.33 -4.50 -9.48
CA PRO A 174 -10.67 -5.60 -8.57
C PRO A 174 -11.09 -6.93 -9.17
N LEU A 175 -11.43 -6.98 -10.45
CA LEU A 175 -11.78 -8.21 -11.14
C LEU A 175 -10.63 -8.73 -12.01
N TRP A 176 -9.78 -7.83 -12.50
CA TRP A 176 -8.77 -8.15 -13.51
C TRP A 176 -7.34 -7.75 -13.10
N GLY A 177 -7.15 -7.28 -11.87
CA GLY A 177 -5.89 -6.69 -11.41
C GLY A 177 -5.45 -5.55 -12.32
N TRP A 178 -4.17 -5.48 -12.63
CA TRP A 178 -3.64 -4.46 -13.54
C TRP A 178 -3.83 -4.76 -15.03
N ASP A 179 -4.32 -5.97 -15.38
CA ASP A 179 -4.35 -6.41 -16.78
C ASP A 179 -5.25 -5.52 -17.64
N GLN A 180 -6.42 -5.14 -17.14
CA GLN A 180 -7.36 -4.35 -17.92
C GLN A 180 -6.81 -2.95 -18.21
N THR A 181 -6.20 -2.32 -17.21
CA THR A 181 -5.53 -1.02 -17.35
C THR A 181 -4.34 -1.12 -18.30
N ALA A 182 -3.49 -2.14 -18.15
CA ALA A 182 -2.35 -2.35 -19.03
C ALA A 182 -2.77 -2.66 -20.48
N GLN A 183 -3.83 -3.45 -20.69
CA GLN A 183 -4.41 -3.69 -22.00
C GLN A 183 -4.91 -2.39 -22.61
N ALA A 184 -5.72 -1.61 -21.89
CA ALA A 184 -6.23 -0.31 -22.38
C ALA A 184 -5.08 0.64 -22.74
N LEU A 185 -4.07 0.75 -21.88
CA LEU A 185 -2.87 1.57 -22.09
C LEU A 185 -2.03 1.11 -23.29
N SER A 186 -2.02 -0.19 -23.59
CA SER A 186 -1.28 -0.77 -24.71
C SER A 186 -2.00 -0.63 -26.07
N MET A 187 -3.21 -0.09 -26.13
CA MET A 187 -3.93 0.07 -27.40
C MET A 187 -3.17 1.02 -28.35
N GLY A 188 -2.63 0.46 -29.44
CA GLY A 188 -1.81 1.21 -30.41
C GLY A 188 -0.38 1.50 -29.95
N THR A 189 0.09 0.86 -28.87
CA THR A 189 1.43 1.03 -28.32
C THR A 189 1.86 -0.21 -27.52
N GLU A 190 2.88 -0.08 -26.67
CA GLU A 190 3.44 -1.13 -25.83
C GLU A 190 3.42 -0.72 -24.36
N VAL A 191 3.17 -1.69 -23.48
CA VAL A 191 3.25 -1.55 -22.02
C VAL A 191 4.14 -2.64 -21.45
N ALA A 192 5.05 -2.28 -20.56
CA ALA A 192 5.71 -3.24 -19.67
C ALA A 192 5.33 -2.89 -18.22
N LEU A 193 4.82 -3.87 -17.49
CA LEU A 193 4.44 -3.78 -16.10
C LEU A 193 5.30 -4.77 -15.30
N PHE A 194 6.12 -4.26 -14.41
CA PHE A 194 6.85 -5.08 -13.44
C PHE A 194 6.25 -4.85 -12.07
N GLN A 195 5.87 -5.92 -11.37
CA GLN A 195 5.30 -5.84 -10.04
C GLN A 195 6.05 -6.75 -9.08
N THR A 196 6.15 -6.33 -7.83
CA THR A 196 6.76 -7.10 -6.76
C THR A 196 6.12 -6.76 -5.42
N ASN A 197 5.79 -7.79 -4.66
CA ASN A 197 5.37 -7.75 -3.28
C ASN A 197 5.87 -9.03 -2.57
N PRO A 198 5.71 -9.18 -1.25
CA PRO A 198 6.20 -10.37 -0.53
C PRO A 198 5.61 -11.71 -1.00
N LYS A 199 4.51 -11.72 -1.76
CA LYS A 199 3.83 -12.93 -2.26
C LYS A 199 4.06 -13.17 -3.75
N VAL A 200 4.14 -12.11 -4.56
CA VAL A 200 4.08 -12.16 -6.02
C VAL A 200 5.10 -11.21 -6.62
N THR A 201 5.92 -11.75 -7.53
CA THR A 201 6.77 -10.95 -8.42
C THR A 201 6.53 -11.37 -9.86
N SER A 202 6.22 -10.42 -10.75
CA SER A 202 6.04 -10.74 -12.16
C SER A 202 6.43 -9.60 -13.08
N LEU A 203 6.73 -9.96 -14.33
CA LEU A 203 6.85 -9.04 -15.45
C LEU A 203 5.81 -9.41 -16.51
N SER A 204 4.97 -8.44 -16.87
CA SER A 204 3.94 -8.56 -17.89
C SER A 204 4.20 -7.55 -19.01
N TYR A 205 4.12 -8.01 -20.25
CA TYR A 205 4.31 -7.21 -21.45
C TYR A 205 3.06 -7.27 -22.31
N PHE A 206 2.57 -6.11 -22.70
CA PHE A 206 1.36 -5.91 -23.48
C PHE A 206 1.68 -5.11 -24.75
N ALA A 207 0.99 -5.44 -25.84
CA ALA A 207 1.05 -4.70 -27.08
C ALA A 207 -0.30 -4.76 -27.78
N ASP A 208 -0.75 -3.61 -28.30
CA ASP A 208 -1.99 -3.48 -29.07
C ASP A 208 -3.22 -4.10 -28.38
N GLY A 209 -3.37 -3.83 -27.08
CA GLY A 209 -4.53 -4.28 -26.29
C GLY A 209 -4.45 -5.73 -25.81
N LYS A 210 -3.33 -6.42 -25.99
CA LYS A 210 -3.18 -7.84 -25.66
C LYS A 210 -2.03 -8.07 -24.71
N LYS A 211 -2.24 -8.95 -23.72
CA LYS A 211 -1.15 -9.52 -22.91
C LYS A 211 -0.33 -10.45 -23.80
N VAL A 212 0.86 -10.00 -24.19
CA VAL A 212 1.74 -10.72 -25.11
C VAL A 212 2.49 -11.81 -24.36
N CYS A 213 3.12 -11.46 -23.24
CA CYS A 213 3.90 -12.38 -22.41
C CYS A 213 3.83 -11.95 -20.95
N GLU A 214 3.73 -12.91 -20.05
CA GLU A 214 3.85 -12.72 -18.60
C GLU A 214 4.63 -13.87 -17.99
N PHE A 215 5.46 -13.58 -17.00
CA PHE A 215 6.19 -14.57 -16.22
C PHE A 215 6.63 -14.04 -14.86
N GLU A 216 6.85 -14.97 -13.93
CA GLU A 216 7.51 -14.70 -12.65
C GLU A 216 9.02 -14.94 -12.78
N PRO A 217 9.91 -14.08 -12.23
CA PRO A 217 11.36 -14.23 -12.39
C PRO A 217 11.92 -15.60 -12.00
N LEU A 218 11.50 -16.12 -10.85
CA LEU A 218 11.92 -17.43 -10.33
C LEU A 218 11.37 -18.60 -11.16
N SER A 219 10.26 -18.37 -11.84
CA SER A 219 9.52 -19.35 -12.62
C SER A 219 9.52 -19.00 -14.11
N SER A 220 10.57 -18.32 -14.60
CA SER A 220 10.59 -17.73 -15.95
C SER A 220 10.50 -18.72 -17.12
N CYS A 221 10.62 -20.03 -16.85
CA CYS A 221 10.30 -21.11 -17.79
C CYS A 221 8.78 -21.31 -18.00
N TRP A 222 7.96 -20.90 -17.02
CA TRP A 222 6.50 -20.89 -17.08
C TRP A 222 6.02 -19.49 -17.50
N ARG A 223 5.61 -19.38 -18.75
CA ARG A 223 5.20 -18.11 -19.38
C ARG A 223 3.77 -18.24 -19.91
N SER A 224 3.01 -17.16 -19.83
CA SER A 224 1.63 -17.06 -20.33
C SER A 224 1.49 -15.87 -21.29
N GLY A 225 0.36 -15.75 -21.98
CA GLY A 225 0.08 -14.65 -22.91
C GLY A 225 -0.24 -15.13 -24.34
N SER A 226 -0.49 -14.18 -25.25
CA SER A 226 -0.80 -14.50 -26.66
C SER A 226 0.43 -14.94 -27.47
N GLU A 227 1.63 -14.51 -27.06
CA GLU A 227 2.91 -14.90 -27.64
C GLU A 227 3.93 -15.14 -26.49
N PRO A 228 3.74 -16.19 -25.67
CA PRO A 228 4.49 -16.39 -24.43
C PRO A 228 6.00 -16.55 -24.63
N ASP A 229 6.46 -16.88 -25.85
CA ASP A 229 7.87 -17.05 -26.18
C ASP A 229 8.51 -15.82 -26.84
N ARG A 230 7.78 -14.71 -27.01
CA ARG A 230 8.25 -13.52 -27.74
C ARG A 230 9.50 -12.88 -27.15
N LEU A 231 9.71 -13.02 -25.83
CA LEU A 231 10.85 -12.45 -25.12
C LEU A 231 11.96 -13.46 -24.78
N VAL A 232 11.83 -14.74 -25.17
CA VAL A 232 12.72 -15.83 -24.72
C VAL A 232 14.19 -15.58 -25.07
N GLU A 233 14.48 -15.05 -26.26
CA GLU A 233 15.85 -14.77 -26.67
C GLU A 233 16.48 -13.67 -25.81
N GLN A 234 15.73 -12.59 -25.54
CA GLN A 234 16.15 -11.50 -24.67
C GLN A 234 16.30 -11.97 -23.21
N MET A 235 15.38 -12.84 -22.75
CA MET A 235 15.45 -13.47 -21.42
C MET A 235 16.75 -14.28 -21.26
N ARG A 236 17.11 -15.11 -22.26
CA ARG A 236 18.39 -15.85 -22.26
C ARG A 236 19.59 -14.90 -22.20
N GLN A 237 19.56 -13.81 -22.96
CA GLN A 237 20.66 -12.84 -23.02
C GLN A 237 20.92 -12.15 -21.67
N VAL A 238 19.89 -11.96 -20.84
CA VAL A 238 20.02 -11.36 -19.51
C VAL A 238 20.17 -12.39 -18.39
N GLY A 239 20.22 -13.68 -18.71
CA GLY A 239 20.46 -14.77 -17.76
C GLY A 239 19.22 -15.34 -17.06
N LEU A 240 18.02 -15.09 -17.57
CA LEU A 240 16.80 -15.75 -17.07
C LEU A 240 16.74 -17.22 -17.50
N ALA A 241 16.32 -18.09 -16.58
CA ALA A 241 16.22 -19.52 -16.80
C ALA A 241 14.93 -19.88 -17.56
N VAL A 242 14.98 -19.79 -18.89
CA VAL A 242 13.81 -20.03 -19.76
C VAL A 242 13.48 -21.52 -19.98
N ASP A 243 14.39 -22.42 -19.62
CA ASP A 243 14.29 -23.87 -19.76
C ASP A 243 14.40 -24.55 -18.38
N PRO A 244 13.64 -25.61 -18.08
CA PRO A 244 13.70 -26.29 -16.78
C PRO A 244 14.99 -27.12 -16.58
N PRO A 245 15.43 -27.32 -15.33
CA PRO A 245 14.83 -26.82 -14.09
C PRO A 245 15.25 -25.38 -13.76
N PRO A 246 14.35 -24.54 -13.22
CA PRO A 246 14.70 -23.20 -12.75
C PRO A 246 15.42 -23.29 -11.41
N GLN A 247 16.67 -22.82 -11.32
CA GLN A 247 17.31 -22.50 -10.03
C GLN A 247 18.29 -21.31 -10.12
N PRO A 248 17.88 -20.13 -10.63
CA PRO A 248 18.60 -18.91 -10.28
C PRO A 248 18.35 -18.58 -8.81
N ASP A 249 19.37 -18.05 -8.15
CA ASP A 249 19.22 -17.27 -6.91
C ASP A 249 18.16 -16.17 -7.13
N GLU A 250 17.32 -15.91 -6.13
CA GLU A 250 16.20 -14.96 -6.22
C GLU A 250 16.68 -13.56 -6.61
N SER A 251 17.76 -13.11 -5.98
CA SER A 251 18.38 -11.82 -6.29
C SER A 251 18.90 -11.77 -7.73
N ALA A 252 19.46 -12.88 -8.24
CA ALA A 252 19.90 -13.00 -9.62
C ALA A 252 18.73 -12.98 -10.61
N ALA A 253 17.63 -13.67 -10.33
CA ALA A 253 16.44 -13.69 -11.17
C ALA A 253 15.78 -12.30 -11.27
N LEU A 254 15.69 -11.60 -10.13
CA LEU A 254 15.18 -10.23 -10.07
C LEU A 254 16.05 -9.27 -10.86
N ALA A 255 17.38 -9.31 -10.65
CA ALA A 255 18.34 -8.50 -11.38
C ALA A 255 18.28 -8.76 -12.89
N ALA A 256 18.12 -10.02 -13.31
CA ALA A 256 17.96 -10.41 -14.71
C ALA A 256 16.64 -9.87 -15.30
N THR A 257 15.55 -9.89 -14.55
CA THR A 257 14.25 -9.32 -14.98
C THR A 257 14.33 -7.80 -15.16
N LEU A 258 14.98 -7.08 -14.24
CA LEU A 258 15.23 -5.64 -14.42
C LEU A 258 16.21 -5.35 -15.57
N ALA A 259 17.16 -6.26 -15.82
CA ALA A 259 18.03 -6.18 -16.98
C ALA A 259 17.25 -6.40 -18.30
N LEU A 260 16.20 -7.22 -18.30
CA LEU A 260 15.32 -7.43 -19.46
C LEU A 260 14.62 -6.15 -19.89
N LEU A 261 14.11 -5.35 -18.94
CA LEU A 261 13.52 -4.03 -19.23
C LEU A 261 14.53 -3.14 -19.98
N ARG A 262 15.77 -3.11 -19.50
CA ARG A 262 16.82 -2.27 -20.09
C ARG A 262 17.33 -2.78 -21.44
N GLN A 263 17.73 -4.04 -21.51
CA GLN A 263 18.45 -4.62 -22.64
C GLN A 263 17.49 -5.22 -23.68
N GLY A 264 16.44 -5.89 -23.24
CA GLY A 264 15.45 -6.53 -24.11
C GLY A 264 14.41 -5.54 -24.65
N LEU A 265 13.90 -4.65 -23.79
CA LEU A 265 12.86 -3.68 -24.16
C LEU A 265 13.39 -2.27 -24.43
N GLY A 266 14.68 -2.02 -24.18
CA GLY A 266 15.31 -0.73 -24.46
C GLY A 266 14.86 0.39 -23.54
N ILE A 267 14.50 0.08 -22.29
CA ILE A 267 14.04 1.01 -21.23
C ILE A 267 15.20 1.31 -20.27
N PRO A 268 16.07 2.30 -20.53
CA PRO A 268 17.16 2.62 -19.63
C PRO A 268 16.67 3.52 -18.52
N LEU A 269 16.41 3.01 -17.32
CA LEU A 269 16.03 3.82 -16.17
C LEU A 269 17.27 4.07 -15.28
N PRO A 270 18.06 5.13 -15.52
CA PRO A 270 19.26 5.37 -14.73
C PRO A 270 18.88 5.95 -13.35
N GLN A 271 19.60 5.56 -12.31
CA GLN A 271 19.39 6.04 -10.94
C GLN A 271 19.25 7.59 -10.84
N PRO A 272 20.11 8.40 -11.49
CA PRO A 272 19.97 9.87 -11.43
C PRO A 272 18.64 10.41 -11.95
N LEU A 273 17.95 9.67 -12.84
CA LEU A 273 16.63 10.09 -13.32
C LEU A 273 15.56 9.93 -12.23
N LEU A 274 15.69 8.92 -11.38
CA LEU A 274 14.70 8.63 -10.34
C LEU A 274 14.92 9.42 -9.05
N GLU A 275 16.17 9.82 -8.84
CA GLU A 275 16.56 10.80 -7.83
C GLU A 275 16.21 12.23 -8.25
N SER A 276 16.02 12.49 -9.55
CA SER A 276 15.57 13.79 -10.03
C SER A 276 14.12 14.09 -9.65
N PRO A 277 13.68 15.37 -9.68
CA PRO A 277 12.28 15.70 -9.49
C PRO A 277 11.39 14.99 -10.52
N LEU A 278 10.44 14.19 -10.03
CA LEU A 278 9.44 13.47 -10.83
C LEU A 278 8.06 14.04 -10.56
N LEU A 279 7.13 13.82 -11.49
CA LEU A 279 5.74 14.23 -11.32
C LEU A 279 5.07 13.28 -10.33
N THR A 280 4.81 13.75 -9.12
CA THR A 280 4.28 12.95 -8.01
C THR A 280 2.80 13.27 -7.79
N ALA A 281 1.96 12.24 -7.67
CA ALA A 281 0.53 12.34 -7.37
C ALA A 281 0.10 11.25 -6.35
N SER A 282 -0.90 11.55 -5.52
CA SER A 282 -1.49 10.57 -4.59
C SER A 282 -2.63 9.75 -5.22
N PRO A 283 -2.70 8.42 -5.02
CA PRO A 283 -3.79 7.52 -5.45
C PRO A 283 -5.20 7.85 -4.98
N SER A 284 -5.41 8.71 -3.99
CA SER A 284 -6.77 9.10 -3.60
C SER A 284 -6.85 10.52 -3.06
N ALA A 285 -8.01 11.14 -3.27
CA ALA A 285 -8.41 12.31 -2.48
C ALA A 285 -8.69 11.92 -1.01
N TRP A 286 -8.87 10.63 -0.71
CA TRP A 286 -9.35 10.10 0.56
C TRP A 286 -8.24 9.43 1.39
N GLN A 287 -7.02 9.97 1.35
CA GLN A 287 -5.90 9.47 2.17
C GLN A 287 -6.18 9.77 3.64
N TRP A 288 -6.62 8.73 4.34
CA TRP A 288 -6.86 8.69 5.77
C TRP A 288 -5.77 7.79 6.38
N HIS A 289 -5.16 8.19 7.48
CA HIS A 289 -4.15 7.35 8.17
C HIS A 289 -4.79 6.04 8.67
N GLU A 290 -4.03 4.94 8.78
CA GLU A 290 -4.51 3.68 9.39
C GLU A 290 -5.07 3.88 10.81
N ASP A 291 -4.64 4.92 11.53
CA ASP A 291 -5.19 5.33 12.84
C ASP A 291 -6.63 5.91 12.77
N GLU A 292 -7.20 6.08 11.57
CA GLU A 292 -8.58 6.50 11.34
C GLU A 292 -9.59 5.35 11.45
N GLU A 293 -9.17 4.16 11.89
CA GLU A 293 -10.06 3.12 12.42
C GLU A 293 -11.03 3.65 13.51
N ALA A 294 -10.75 4.81 14.09
CA ALA A 294 -11.58 5.53 15.05
C ALA A 294 -12.71 6.40 14.44
N LEU A 295 -12.77 6.62 13.12
CA LEU A 295 -13.91 7.29 12.49
C LEU A 295 -15.11 6.35 12.46
N LEU A 296 -16.10 6.68 13.27
CA LEU A 296 -17.32 5.87 13.42
C LEU A 296 -18.44 6.37 12.52
N VAL A 297 -18.44 7.67 12.17
CA VAL A 297 -19.38 8.25 11.21
C VAL A 297 -18.73 9.40 10.42
N LEU A 298 -18.86 9.36 9.10
CA LEU A 298 -18.70 10.45 8.15
C LEU A 298 -20.08 10.87 7.64
N LEU A 299 -20.44 12.14 7.82
CA LEU A 299 -21.68 12.72 7.32
C LEU A 299 -21.40 13.85 6.35
N LEU A 300 -22.10 13.81 5.22
CA LEU A 300 -22.02 14.82 4.17
C LEU A 300 -23.41 15.34 3.90
N VAL A 301 -23.61 16.65 4.04
CA VAL A 301 -24.89 17.28 3.77
C VAL A 301 -24.69 18.40 2.77
N ARG A 302 -25.34 18.28 1.61
CA ARG A 302 -25.18 19.23 0.52
C ARG A 302 -25.80 20.57 0.91
N ARG A 303 -25.10 21.67 0.62
CA ARG A 303 -25.50 23.07 0.87
C ARG A 303 -25.89 23.38 2.33
N ALA A 304 -25.44 22.57 3.27
CA ALA A 304 -25.59 22.86 4.69
C ALA A 304 -24.44 23.75 5.19
N ASP A 305 -24.65 24.35 6.35
CA ASP A 305 -23.62 25.06 7.10
C ASP A 305 -22.96 24.10 8.10
N PRO A 306 -21.61 23.95 8.11
CA PRO A 306 -20.92 23.08 9.05
C PRO A 306 -21.21 23.41 10.52
N GLU A 307 -21.40 24.70 10.86
CA GLU A 307 -21.76 25.11 12.24
C GLU A 307 -23.16 24.60 12.60
N HIS A 308 -24.09 24.64 11.65
CA HIS A 308 -25.44 24.11 11.82
C HIS A 308 -25.45 22.58 12.00
N LEU A 309 -24.66 21.84 11.19
CA LEU A 309 -24.50 20.39 11.36
C LEU A 309 -23.93 20.03 12.73
N LEU A 310 -22.88 20.75 13.14
CA LEU A 310 -22.26 20.56 14.43
C LEU A 310 -23.22 20.88 15.57
N HIS A 311 -23.97 21.99 15.50
CA HIS A 311 -25.01 22.31 16.50
C HIS A 311 -26.11 21.24 16.59
N HIS A 312 -26.56 20.71 15.45
CA HIS A 312 -27.54 19.63 15.42
C HIS A 312 -27.02 18.38 16.14
N TRP A 313 -25.76 18.01 15.89
CA TRP A 313 -25.14 16.85 16.54
C TRP A 313 -24.86 17.11 18.03
N VAL A 314 -24.37 18.30 18.37
CA VAL A 314 -24.01 18.70 19.73
C VAL A 314 -25.22 18.75 20.66
N THR A 315 -26.36 19.23 20.17
CA THR A 315 -27.65 19.23 20.90
C THR A 315 -28.03 17.82 21.32
N TRP A 316 -27.63 16.81 20.54
CA TRP A 316 -27.93 15.42 20.78
C TRP A 316 -26.85 14.68 21.58
N SER A 317 -25.56 14.93 21.32
CA SER A 317 -24.44 14.27 22.01
C SER A 317 -24.21 14.78 23.44
N GLY A 318 -24.89 15.86 23.84
CA GLY A 318 -24.70 16.52 25.13
C GLY A 318 -23.38 17.28 25.24
N ALA A 319 -22.69 17.47 24.11
CA ALA A 319 -21.51 18.32 24.07
C ALA A 319 -21.91 19.80 24.26
N ASP A 320 -20.96 20.63 24.69
CA ASP A 320 -21.19 22.06 24.83
C ASP A 320 -20.84 22.76 23.52
N PRO A 321 -21.79 23.36 22.80
CA PRO A 321 -21.49 24.07 21.56
C PRO A 321 -20.61 25.30 21.81
N ALA A 322 -20.63 25.88 23.01
CA ALA A 322 -19.74 26.99 23.37
C ALA A 322 -18.28 26.53 23.53
N SER A 323 -18.02 25.23 23.58
CA SER A 323 -16.66 24.66 23.59
C SER A 323 -16.06 24.50 22.19
N ALA A 324 -16.80 24.83 21.12
CA ALA A 324 -16.32 24.70 19.75
C ALA A 324 -15.09 25.57 19.49
N GLN A 325 -14.05 24.95 18.95
CA GLN A 325 -12.79 25.60 18.62
C GLN A 325 -12.33 25.15 17.23
N VAL A 326 -11.69 26.03 16.50
CA VAL A 326 -11.07 25.66 15.23
C VAL A 326 -9.73 25.00 15.51
N LEU A 327 -9.62 23.70 15.22
CA LEU A 327 -8.45 22.89 15.51
C LEU A 327 -8.06 22.06 14.28
N THR A 328 -6.77 21.93 14.02
CA THR A 328 -6.25 20.89 13.12
C THR A 328 -6.47 19.50 13.74
N ARG A 329 -6.32 18.43 12.94
CA ARG A 329 -6.45 17.05 13.44
C ARG A 329 -5.49 16.81 14.60
N ASP A 330 -4.22 17.13 14.41
CA ASP A 330 -3.18 16.87 15.40
C ASP A 330 -3.41 17.67 16.69
N GLU A 331 -3.91 18.91 16.58
CA GLU A 331 -4.28 19.71 17.75
C GLU A 331 -5.48 19.12 18.50
N ALA A 332 -6.48 18.61 17.78
CA ALA A 332 -7.64 17.94 18.39
C ALA A 332 -7.23 16.63 19.09
N TRP A 333 -6.37 15.83 18.45
CA TRP A 333 -5.84 14.59 19.01
C TRP A 333 -4.91 14.84 20.18
N ALA A 334 -4.06 15.87 20.14
CA ALA A 334 -3.18 16.21 21.26
C ALA A 334 -3.96 16.64 22.52
N GLN A 335 -5.21 17.10 22.35
CA GLN A 335 -6.08 17.50 23.45
C GLN A 335 -6.84 16.34 24.12
N LEU A 336 -6.59 15.09 23.70
CA LEU A 336 -7.15 13.88 24.30
C LEU A 336 -6.59 13.55 25.68
N PRO A 337 -7.41 13.55 26.75
CA PRO A 337 -7.05 12.89 27.98
C PRO A 337 -7.85 11.59 28.06
N ALA A 338 -7.19 10.45 27.83
CA ALA A 338 -7.71 9.07 28.00
C ALA A 338 -8.57 8.51 26.82
N PRO A 339 -8.64 7.18 26.65
CA PRO A 339 -9.14 6.49 25.44
C PRO A 339 -10.68 6.51 25.27
N SER A 340 -11.38 7.49 25.84
CA SER A 340 -12.86 7.56 25.83
C SER A 340 -13.44 8.94 25.49
N ALA A 341 -12.60 9.95 25.27
CA ALA A 341 -13.07 11.23 24.75
C ALA A 341 -13.18 11.16 23.23
N ALA A 342 -14.26 11.72 22.69
CA ALA A 342 -14.52 11.79 21.25
C ALA A 342 -14.61 13.25 20.79
N TRP A 343 -14.45 13.47 19.48
CA TRP A 343 -14.69 14.78 18.85
C TRP A 343 -15.77 14.68 17.80
N LEU A 344 -16.35 15.85 17.58
CA LEU A 344 -17.11 16.20 16.39
C LEU A 344 -16.29 17.24 15.67
N ARG A 345 -15.95 16.99 14.40
CA ARG A 345 -15.20 17.94 13.57
C ARG A 345 -16.02 18.26 12.34
N ALA A 346 -16.37 19.53 12.16
CA ALA A 346 -17.19 20.00 11.06
C ALA A 346 -16.43 20.97 10.16
N GLY A 347 -16.62 20.82 8.85
CA GLY A 347 -15.94 21.60 7.82
C GLY A 347 -16.71 21.67 6.51
N GLN A 348 -16.12 22.34 5.52
CA GLN A 348 -16.69 22.48 4.18
C GLN A 348 -15.80 21.81 3.13
N ALA A 349 -16.39 21.02 2.24
CA ALA A 349 -15.77 20.43 1.06
C ALA A 349 -16.62 20.74 -0.18
N GLY A 350 -16.27 21.82 -0.89
CA GLY A 350 -17.07 22.28 -2.03
C GLY A 350 -18.49 22.65 -1.60
N GLU A 351 -19.51 22.04 -2.23
CA GLU A 351 -20.92 22.23 -1.85
C GLU A 351 -21.35 21.40 -0.62
N TRP A 352 -20.48 20.56 -0.06
CA TRP A 352 -20.84 19.66 1.02
C TRP A 352 -20.31 20.17 2.36
N ALA A 353 -21.18 20.27 3.34
CA ALA A 353 -20.76 20.35 4.73
C ALA A 353 -20.43 18.93 5.20
N VAL A 354 -19.32 18.80 5.92
CA VAL A 354 -18.72 17.55 6.34
C VAL A 354 -18.73 17.51 7.86
N LEU A 355 -19.13 16.38 8.43
CA LEU A 355 -19.05 16.12 9.86
C LEU A 355 -18.36 14.76 10.08
N LEU A 356 -17.29 14.78 10.86
CA LEU A 356 -16.51 13.62 11.28
C LEU A 356 -16.80 13.33 12.75
N VAL A 357 -17.14 12.09 13.05
CA VAL A 357 -17.54 11.66 14.38
C VAL A 357 -16.69 10.48 14.82
N SER A 358 -15.97 10.65 15.93
CA SER A 358 -15.15 9.58 16.54
C SER A 358 -15.83 8.86 17.71
N GLN A 359 -17.15 9.03 17.87
CA GLN A 359 -17.96 8.33 18.89
C GLN A 359 -19.02 7.45 18.25
N GLN A 360 -19.28 6.31 18.88
CA GLN A 360 -20.46 5.53 18.53
C GLN A 360 -21.71 6.28 19.00
N PRO A 361 -22.76 6.29 18.19
CA PRO A 361 -24.06 6.68 18.68
C PRO A 361 -24.54 5.71 19.79
N PRO A 362 -25.31 6.19 20.79
CA PRO A 362 -25.92 5.33 21.79
C PRO A 362 -26.93 4.37 21.14
N ALA A 363 -27.17 3.25 21.81
CA ALA A 363 -27.94 2.12 21.27
C ALA A 363 -29.42 2.43 20.99
N ASP A 364 -29.96 3.52 21.55
CA ASP A 364 -31.32 4.00 21.35
C ASP A 364 -31.42 5.13 20.30
N TRP A 365 -30.33 5.40 19.57
CA TRP A 365 -30.32 6.38 18.50
C TRP A 365 -31.30 5.99 17.39
N GLN A 366 -32.34 6.80 17.20
CA GLN A 366 -33.22 6.72 16.03
C GLN A 366 -32.57 7.41 14.83
N GLN A 367 -31.42 6.86 14.41
CA GLN A 367 -30.56 7.33 13.33
C GLN A 367 -31.38 7.82 12.13
N TRP A 368 -32.38 7.03 11.72
CA TRP A 368 -33.15 7.35 10.54
C TRP A 368 -34.00 8.63 10.66
N GLN A 369 -34.72 8.85 11.76
CA GLN A 369 -35.55 10.07 11.89
C GLN A 369 -34.71 11.34 11.85
N TRP A 370 -33.53 11.30 12.47
CA TRP A 370 -32.62 12.43 12.49
C TRP A 370 -32.00 12.71 11.11
N LEU A 371 -31.59 11.67 10.39
CA LEU A 371 -31.09 11.81 9.01
C LEU A 371 -32.17 12.35 8.07
N GLN A 372 -33.43 11.96 8.27
CA GLN A 372 -34.55 12.48 7.49
C GLN A 372 -34.75 13.98 7.70
N GLU A 373 -34.64 14.46 8.95
CA GLU A 373 -34.73 15.90 9.25
C GLU A 373 -33.60 16.69 8.58
N LEU A 374 -32.36 16.20 8.64
CA LEU A 374 -31.22 16.85 8.00
C LEU A 374 -31.29 16.80 6.46
N ALA A 375 -31.81 15.71 5.90
CA ALA A 375 -31.96 15.55 4.47
C ALA A 375 -33.22 16.21 3.91
N ALA A 376 -34.11 16.80 4.74
CA ALA A 376 -35.47 17.20 4.36
C ALA A 376 -35.54 18.11 3.12
N GLU A 377 -34.53 18.95 2.90
CA GLU A 377 -34.45 19.89 1.78
C GLU A 377 -33.18 19.72 0.92
N THR A 378 -32.43 18.62 1.09
CA THR A 378 -31.14 18.45 0.43
C THR A 378 -30.72 16.98 0.28
N GLU A 379 -29.50 16.78 -0.20
CA GLU A 379 -28.85 15.48 -0.28
C GLU A 379 -27.99 15.23 0.96
N LEU A 380 -28.07 14.01 1.48
CA LEU A 380 -27.30 13.54 2.62
C LEU A 380 -26.64 12.21 2.29
N ILE A 381 -25.39 12.06 2.73
CA ILE A 381 -24.68 10.78 2.74
C ILE A 381 -24.18 10.54 4.16
N GLU A 382 -24.39 9.32 4.62
CA GLU A 382 -23.76 8.79 5.81
C GLU A 382 -22.89 7.60 5.39
N LEU A 383 -21.64 7.60 5.87
CA LEU A 383 -20.79 6.42 5.91
C LEU A 383 -20.47 6.16 7.38
N SER A 384 -20.94 5.04 7.92
CA SER A 384 -20.80 4.72 9.33
C SER A 384 -20.21 3.34 9.56
N ARG A 385 -19.53 3.20 10.69
CA ARG A 385 -18.96 1.96 11.20
C ARG A 385 -19.61 1.64 12.55
N HIS A 386 -20.44 0.59 12.56
CA HIS A 386 -21.21 0.17 13.72
C HIS A 386 -20.64 -1.09 14.36
N PHE A 387 -20.10 -0.96 15.57
CA PHE A 387 -19.84 -2.08 16.48
C PHE A 387 -21.11 -2.43 17.27
N THR A 388 -21.67 -3.62 17.03
CA THR A 388 -22.79 -4.15 17.82
C THR A 388 -22.48 -5.60 18.21
N ARG A 389 -22.50 -5.90 19.52
CA ARG A 389 -22.30 -7.26 20.07
C ARG A 389 -21.00 -7.95 19.60
N GLY A 390 -19.92 -7.19 19.43
CA GLY A 390 -18.62 -7.70 18.97
C GLY A 390 -18.52 -7.93 17.46
N LEU A 391 -19.51 -7.50 16.68
CA LEU A 391 -19.47 -7.47 15.22
C LEU A 391 -19.37 -6.02 14.75
N CYS A 392 -18.54 -5.79 13.74
CA CYS A 392 -18.40 -4.51 13.05
C CYS A 392 -19.20 -4.58 11.73
N PHE A 393 -20.02 -3.57 11.46
CA PHE A 393 -20.73 -3.42 10.20
C PHE A 393 -20.49 -2.03 9.66
N ASP A 394 -20.00 -1.94 8.43
CA ASP A 394 -19.93 -0.66 7.73
C ASP A 394 -21.25 -0.45 6.97
N GLN A 395 -21.70 0.79 6.88
CA GLN A 395 -22.94 1.14 6.20
C GLN A 395 -22.75 2.44 5.44
N LEU A 396 -23.16 2.44 4.17
CA LEU A 396 -23.37 3.66 3.40
C LEU A 396 -24.87 3.87 3.25
N ALA A 397 -25.35 5.08 3.54
CA ALA A 397 -26.72 5.52 3.29
C ALA A 397 -26.72 6.82 2.49
N TYR A 398 -27.51 6.84 1.41
CA TYR A 398 -27.74 8.01 0.56
C TYR A 398 -29.21 8.40 0.62
N ALA A 399 -29.47 9.63 1.05
CA ALA A 399 -30.82 10.18 1.23
C ALA A 399 -30.99 11.50 0.47
N VAL A 400 -32.19 11.74 -0.02
CA VAL A 400 -32.55 12.95 -0.75
C VAL A 400 -33.93 13.41 -0.31
N ASN A 401 -34.07 14.68 0.09
CA ASN A 401 -35.34 15.27 0.53
C ASN A 401 -36.03 14.45 1.65
N GLY A 402 -35.24 13.95 2.60
CA GLY A 402 -35.74 13.15 3.73
C GLY A 402 -36.12 11.69 3.38
N GLU A 403 -35.87 11.22 2.16
CA GLU A 403 -36.15 9.85 1.75
C GLU A 403 -34.86 9.05 1.53
N LEU A 404 -34.85 7.79 1.99
CA LEU A 404 -33.74 6.87 1.72
C LEU A 404 -33.77 6.47 0.26
N VAL A 405 -32.77 6.89 -0.51
CA VAL A 405 -32.63 6.45 -1.90
C VAL A 405 -32.02 5.07 -1.93
N THR A 406 -30.85 4.90 -1.32
CA THR A 406 -30.17 3.60 -1.22
C THR A 406 -29.31 3.53 0.03
N ALA A 407 -29.30 2.37 0.69
CA ALA A 407 -28.35 2.00 1.72
C ALA A 407 -27.87 0.57 1.54
N PHE A 408 -26.61 0.34 1.88
CA PHE A 408 -25.95 -0.97 1.77
C PHE A 408 -24.73 -1.04 2.69
N ASP A 409 -24.31 -2.25 3.01
CA ASP A 409 -23.02 -2.53 3.61
C ASP A 409 -21.97 -2.63 2.48
N PRO A 410 -20.87 -1.86 2.49
CA PRO A 410 -19.83 -1.95 1.48
C PRO A 410 -19.27 -3.37 1.29
N VAL A 411 -19.21 -4.17 2.35
CA VAL A 411 -18.79 -5.58 2.31
C VAL A 411 -19.84 -6.46 1.64
N HIS A 412 -21.13 -6.07 1.74
CA HIS A 412 -22.25 -6.79 1.15
C HIS A 412 -23.13 -5.89 0.25
N PRO A 413 -22.58 -5.27 -0.83
CA PRO A 413 -23.30 -4.26 -1.60
C PRO A 413 -24.42 -4.86 -2.46
N ALA A 414 -24.44 -6.18 -2.63
CA ALA A 414 -25.58 -6.91 -3.17
C ALA A 414 -26.84 -6.80 -2.29
N SER A 415 -26.67 -6.64 -0.97
CA SER A 415 -27.75 -6.48 0.00
C SER A 415 -28.05 -5.00 0.25
N ARG A 416 -28.71 -4.38 -0.73
CA ARG A 416 -29.06 -2.96 -0.77
C ARG A 416 -30.57 -2.73 -0.66
N HIS A 417 -30.97 -1.61 -0.07
CA HIS A 417 -32.38 -1.28 0.17
C HIS A 417 -32.61 0.24 0.12
N GLY A 418 -33.85 0.67 -0.07
CA GLY A 418 -34.23 2.08 -0.24
C GLY A 418 -35.34 2.24 -1.26
N GLN A 419 -35.70 3.48 -1.61
CA GLN A 419 -36.70 3.77 -2.64
C GLN A 419 -36.19 3.47 -4.05
N ASP A 420 -34.89 3.67 -4.29
CA ASP A 420 -34.21 3.37 -5.55
C ASP A 420 -32.87 2.69 -5.22
N PRO A 421 -32.90 1.42 -4.75
CA PRO A 421 -31.70 0.73 -4.29
C PRO A 421 -30.67 0.52 -5.40
N ASP A 422 -31.09 0.54 -6.66
CA ASP A 422 -30.21 0.33 -7.81
C ASP A 422 -29.56 1.62 -8.34
N ARG A 423 -29.88 2.78 -7.74
CA ARG A 423 -29.40 4.11 -8.17
C ARG A 423 -27.89 4.20 -8.37
N LEU A 424 -27.12 3.54 -7.51
CA LEU A 424 -25.65 3.62 -7.48
C LEU A 424 -24.96 2.39 -8.10
N VAL A 425 -25.70 1.40 -8.62
CA VAL A 425 -25.14 0.11 -9.06
C VAL A 425 -24.07 0.23 -10.14
N GLU A 426 -24.25 1.14 -11.09
CA GLU A 426 -23.25 1.33 -12.15
C GLU A 426 -21.95 1.92 -11.60
N ALA A 427 -22.05 2.92 -10.72
CA ALA A 427 -20.89 3.50 -10.08
C ALA A 427 -20.22 2.51 -9.10
N MET A 428 -20.99 1.69 -8.39
CA MET A 428 -20.48 0.60 -7.55
C MET A 428 -19.59 -0.36 -8.34
N ARG A 429 -20.03 -0.78 -9.53
CA ARG A 429 -19.21 -1.65 -10.41
C ARG A 429 -17.91 -0.98 -10.82
N GLN A 430 -17.96 0.31 -11.14
CA GLN A 430 -16.78 1.08 -11.57
C GLN A 430 -15.73 1.27 -10.48
N VAL A 431 -16.11 1.09 -9.21
CA VAL A 431 -15.20 1.14 -8.06
C VAL A 431 -14.95 -0.24 -7.44
N GLY A 432 -15.46 -1.30 -8.06
CA GLY A 432 -15.20 -2.68 -7.63
C GLY A 432 -16.14 -3.26 -6.57
N LEU A 433 -17.19 -2.55 -6.17
CA LEU A 433 -18.17 -3.08 -5.23
C LEU A 433 -19.03 -4.16 -5.91
N ARG A 434 -19.13 -5.33 -5.25
CA ARG A 434 -19.84 -6.51 -5.76
C ARG A 434 -21.35 -6.42 -5.59
N VAL A 435 -22.02 -5.94 -6.63
CA VAL A 435 -23.48 -5.76 -6.63
C VAL A 435 -24.28 -7.06 -6.78
N THR A 436 -23.60 -8.21 -6.90
CA THR A 436 -24.17 -9.57 -6.99
C THR A 436 -23.48 -10.53 -6.03
N VAL A 437 -24.23 -11.49 -5.50
CA VAL A 437 -23.70 -12.53 -4.60
C VAL A 437 -22.87 -13.52 -5.43
N PRO A 438 -21.58 -13.76 -5.11
CA PRO A 438 -20.76 -14.73 -5.83
C PRO A 438 -21.22 -16.16 -5.54
N SER A 439 -20.97 -17.06 -6.48
CA SER A 439 -21.08 -18.51 -6.27
C SER A 439 -20.00 -19.02 -5.31
N GLU A 440 -20.18 -20.21 -4.72
CA GLU A 440 -19.21 -20.80 -3.79
C GLU A 440 -17.82 -21.00 -4.44
N GLU A 441 -17.77 -21.36 -5.73
CA GLU A 441 -16.52 -21.51 -6.48
C GLU A 441 -15.81 -20.16 -6.71
N GLU A 442 -16.56 -19.09 -7.00
CA GLU A 442 -16.00 -17.73 -7.15
C GLU A 442 -15.46 -17.20 -5.82
N ALA A 443 -16.17 -17.46 -4.71
CA ALA A 443 -15.74 -17.05 -3.38
C ALA A 443 -14.49 -17.78 -2.86
N GLU A 444 -14.17 -18.98 -3.37
CA GLU A 444 -12.96 -19.73 -3.01
C GLU A 444 -11.74 -19.32 -3.83
N ALA A 445 -11.91 -19.02 -5.12
CA ALA A 445 -10.83 -18.57 -6.01
C ALA A 445 -10.24 -17.21 -5.62
N GLU A 446 -10.98 -16.40 -4.86
CA GLU A 446 -10.66 -15.01 -4.56
C GLU A 446 -10.07 -14.77 -3.16
N ARG A 447 -10.01 -15.78 -2.28
CA ARG A 447 -9.38 -15.63 -0.94
C ARG A 447 -7.88 -15.33 -0.98
N ASP A 448 -7.28 -15.31 -2.17
CA ASP A 448 -5.85 -15.15 -2.42
C ASP A 448 -5.47 -13.80 -3.09
N GLN A 449 -6.42 -12.85 -3.21
CA GLN A 449 -6.17 -11.56 -3.89
C GLN A 449 -6.44 -10.36 -2.98
N ASP A 450 -5.46 -9.46 -2.89
CA ASP A 450 -5.52 -8.22 -2.10
C ASP A 450 -6.40 -7.18 -2.82
N ALA A 451 -7.72 -7.28 -2.61
CA ALA A 451 -8.70 -6.27 -3.03
C ALA A 451 -8.65 -5.00 -2.17
N PRO A 452 -9.12 -3.83 -2.64
CA PRO A 452 -9.21 -2.65 -1.81
C PRO A 452 -10.22 -2.98 -0.71
N THR A 453 -10.02 -2.43 0.48
CA THR A 453 -11.01 -2.60 1.53
C THR A 453 -12.36 -2.06 1.01
N PRO A 454 -13.47 -2.78 1.18
CA PRO A 454 -14.79 -2.35 0.70
C PRO A 454 -15.16 -0.91 1.09
N GLU A 455 -14.63 -0.43 2.21
CA GLU A 455 -14.75 0.93 2.73
C GLU A 455 -14.07 1.97 1.82
N LEU A 456 -12.86 1.70 1.32
CA LEU A 456 -12.16 2.59 0.39
C LEU A 456 -12.90 2.65 -0.96
N ALA A 457 -13.43 1.52 -1.42
CA ALA A 457 -14.28 1.48 -2.60
C ALA A 457 -15.59 2.29 -2.41
N ALA A 458 -16.17 2.29 -1.21
CA ALA A 458 -17.33 3.11 -0.88
C ALA A 458 -17.02 4.62 -0.83
N LEU A 459 -15.82 5.03 -0.42
CA LEU A 459 -15.38 6.42 -0.50
C LEU A 459 -15.18 6.87 -1.95
N GLU A 460 -14.52 6.03 -2.76
CA GLU A 460 -14.32 6.31 -4.18
C GLU A 460 -15.65 6.37 -4.96
N LEU A 461 -16.66 5.59 -4.54
CA LEU A 461 -18.03 5.70 -5.05
C LEU A 461 -18.56 7.13 -4.90
N LEU A 462 -18.32 7.79 -3.77
CA LEU A 462 -18.79 9.17 -3.53
C LEU A 462 -18.14 10.16 -4.50
N THR A 463 -16.84 9.98 -4.77
CA THR A 463 -16.13 10.77 -5.79
C THR A 463 -16.79 10.60 -7.15
N ARG A 464 -16.97 9.36 -7.60
CA ARG A 464 -17.39 9.07 -8.97
C ARG A 464 -18.86 9.35 -9.22
N ALA A 465 -19.73 8.95 -8.29
CA ALA A 465 -21.17 9.08 -8.48
C ALA A 465 -21.67 10.50 -8.19
N LEU A 466 -21.06 11.19 -7.21
CA LEU A 466 -21.60 12.42 -6.64
C LEU A 466 -20.62 13.61 -6.72
N GLY A 467 -19.42 13.40 -7.27
CA GLY A 467 -18.42 14.46 -7.45
C GLY A 467 -17.84 14.98 -6.12
N ILE A 468 -17.96 14.21 -5.04
CA ILE A 468 -17.47 14.61 -3.72
C ILE A 468 -15.97 14.39 -3.68
N GLN A 469 -15.21 15.45 -3.44
CA GLN A 469 -13.78 15.38 -3.21
C GLN A 469 -13.48 15.88 -1.81
N LEU A 470 -12.87 15.02 -1.00
CA LEU A 470 -12.58 15.29 0.41
C LEU A 470 -11.07 15.11 0.64
N PRO A 471 -10.23 16.01 0.07
CA PRO A 471 -8.79 15.90 0.17
C PRO A 471 -8.34 15.84 1.63
N ALA A 472 -7.26 15.11 1.93
CA ALA A 472 -6.68 15.01 3.27
C ALA A 472 -6.55 16.39 3.95
N ALA A 473 -6.13 17.42 3.21
CA ALA A 473 -6.03 18.79 3.73
C ALA A 473 -7.34 19.38 4.31
N VAL A 474 -8.51 18.94 3.86
CA VAL A 474 -9.81 19.34 4.42
C VAL A 474 -10.08 18.63 5.75
N VAL A 475 -9.74 17.35 5.85
CA VAL A 475 -9.94 16.53 7.06
C VAL A 475 -8.89 16.85 8.13
N GLU A 476 -7.63 17.02 7.73
CA GLU A 476 -6.50 17.31 8.62
C GLU A 476 -6.43 18.78 9.02
N GLY A 477 -6.96 19.65 8.16
CA GLY A 477 -6.95 21.08 8.32
C GLY A 477 -7.76 21.59 9.53
N PRO A 478 -7.74 22.92 9.74
CA PRO A 478 -8.46 23.57 10.82
C PRO A 478 -9.98 23.42 10.64
N LEU A 479 -10.60 22.57 11.46
CA LEU A 479 -12.04 22.30 11.46
C LEU A 479 -12.68 22.76 12.76
N LEU A 480 -13.96 23.15 12.69
CA LEU A 480 -14.74 23.45 13.88
C LEU A 480 -14.90 22.17 14.69
N THR A 481 -14.26 22.13 15.85
CA THR A 481 -14.07 20.93 16.65
C THR A 481 -14.73 21.12 18.01
N VAL A 482 -15.61 20.19 18.38
CA VAL A 482 -16.19 20.11 19.73
C VAL A 482 -15.77 18.81 20.37
N ARG A 483 -15.38 18.90 21.64
CA ARG A 483 -15.13 17.74 22.48
C ARG A 483 -16.44 17.21 23.03
N VAL A 484 -16.66 15.91 22.88
CA VAL A 484 -17.77 15.21 23.54
C VAL A 484 -17.25 14.58 24.83
N PRO A 485 -17.80 14.94 26.00
CA PRO A 485 -17.46 14.27 27.24
C PRO A 485 -17.95 12.80 27.20
N PRO A 486 -17.26 11.86 27.87
CA PRO A 486 -17.74 10.49 27.96
C PRO A 486 -19.13 10.46 28.60
N ALA A 487 -20.02 9.63 28.07
CA ALA A 487 -21.36 9.44 28.63
C ALA A 487 -21.25 9.07 30.12
N GLN A 488 -21.89 9.84 30.99
CA GLN A 488 -22.02 9.47 32.40
C GLN A 488 -22.96 8.25 32.46
N GLY A 489 -22.40 7.09 32.79
CA GLY A 489 -23.15 5.83 32.91
C GLY A 489 -24.15 5.81 34.06
#